data_AF-A0A120KNL5-F1
#
_entry.id   AF-A0A120KNL5-F1
#
_cell.length_a   1.000
_cell.length_b   1.000
_cell.length_c   1.000
_cell.angle_alpha   90.00
_cell.angle_beta   90.00
_cell.angle_gamma   90.00
#
_symmetry.space_group_name_H-M   'P 1'
#
loop_
_entity.id
_entity.type
_entity.pdbx_description
1 polymer ?
#
loop_
_entity_poly.entity_id
_entity_poly.type
_entity_poly.pdbx_seq_one_letter_code
_entity_poly.pdbx_strand_id
1 'polypeptide(L)'
;MKMSEYVGNEVFYFKEISSLDKFNQRIRKEFCVDETFDGKMIKIQIKDLIFGVYFLKDEERNGNVLVIRTDKMIDCGKIEIFEEVKNFYSDLYFLIFYSNEKTKYENFEKLLEKIGNDMLKKSIQKIRSEKRKFL
;
A
#
# COMPACT_ATOMS: atom_id res chain seq x y z
N MET A 1 -9.98 2.17 12.80
CA MET A 1 -9.88 1.04 11.84
C MET A 1 -8.67 0.22 12.24
N LYS A 2 -8.81 -1.06 12.62
CA LYS A 2 -7.66 -1.94 12.85
C LYS A 2 -7.32 -2.63 11.53
N MET A 3 -6.11 -2.43 10.98
CA MET A 3 -5.63 -3.15 9.78
C MET A 3 -5.35 -4.65 10.04
N SER A 4 -5.67 -5.17 11.22
CA SER A 4 -5.34 -6.55 11.62
C SER A 4 -6.11 -7.64 10.86
N GLU A 5 -6.99 -7.29 9.90
CA GLU A 5 -7.81 -8.23 9.14
C GLU A 5 -7.35 -8.42 7.68
N TYR A 6 -6.24 -7.80 7.27
CA TYR A 6 -5.71 -7.92 5.90
C TYR A 6 -4.91 -9.21 5.70
N VAL A 7 -5.62 -10.33 5.55
CA VAL A 7 -5.25 -11.56 4.81
C VAL A 7 -3.79 -12.03 5.00
N GLY A 8 -3.49 -12.80 6.05
CA GLY A 8 -2.23 -13.56 6.18
C GLY A 8 -0.92 -12.76 6.17
N ASN A 9 -0.99 -11.43 6.16
CA ASN A 9 0.13 -10.56 5.84
C ASN A 9 0.65 -9.87 7.10
N GLU A 10 1.95 -10.05 7.35
CA GLU A 10 2.66 -9.38 8.43
C GLU A 10 2.60 -7.85 8.22
N VAL A 11 2.13 -7.15 9.26
CA VAL A 11 2.15 -5.69 9.30
C VAL A 11 3.43 -5.27 10.02
N PHE A 12 4.31 -4.59 9.29
CA PHE A 12 5.54 -4.04 9.85
C PHE A 12 5.33 -2.59 10.24
N TYR A 13 5.87 -2.22 11.39
CA TYR A 13 5.87 -0.84 11.86
C TYR A 13 7.30 -0.29 11.90
N PHE A 14 7.58 0.64 11.00
CA PHE A 14 8.88 1.28 10.88
C PHE A 14 8.88 2.59 11.67
N LYS A 15 9.63 2.59 12.77
CA LYS A 15 9.91 3.79 13.58
C LYS A 15 11.10 4.56 13.01
N GLU A 16 11.12 5.87 13.27
CA GLU A 16 12.25 6.76 12.99
C GLU A 16 12.60 6.88 11.50
N ILE A 17 11.61 6.66 10.62
CA ILE A 17 11.78 6.87 9.19
C ILE A 17 11.37 8.31 8.86
N SER A 18 12.37 9.14 8.58
CA SER A 18 12.19 10.58 8.34
C SER A 18 12.24 10.97 6.86
N SER A 19 12.59 10.04 5.95
CA SER A 19 12.75 10.34 4.53
C SER A 19 12.51 9.10 3.67
N LEU A 20 12.20 9.35 2.39
CA LEU A 20 12.02 8.29 1.39
C LEU A 20 13.31 7.47 1.20
N ASP A 21 14.48 8.10 1.27
CA ASP A 21 15.76 7.40 1.15
C ASP A 21 15.98 6.40 2.28
N LYS A 22 15.73 6.82 3.53
CA LYS A 22 15.82 5.90 4.69
C LYS A 22 14.80 4.78 4.60
N PHE A 23 13.60 5.09 4.12
CA PHE A 23 12.57 4.08 3.87
C PHE A 23 13.08 3.05 2.85
N ASN A 24 13.49 3.49 1.67
CA ASN A 24 14.01 2.64 0.59
C ASN A 24 15.21 1.79 1.03
N GLN A 25 16.15 2.37 1.78
CA GLN A 25 17.30 1.62 2.33
C GLN A 25 16.86 0.51 3.28
N ARG A 26 15.85 0.76 4.13
CA ARG A 26 15.33 -0.23 5.05
C ARG A 26 14.59 -1.35 4.34
N ILE A 27 13.77 -1.02 3.34
CA ILE A 27 13.10 -2.01 2.47
C ILE A 27 14.13 -2.91 1.80
N ARG A 28 15.19 -2.31 1.23
CA ARG A 28 16.27 -3.04 0.59
C ARG A 28 16.98 -3.99 1.55
N LYS A 29 17.25 -3.53 2.78
CA LYS A 29 17.94 -4.33 3.81
C LYS A 29 17.09 -5.48 4.35
N GLU A 30 15.80 -5.26 4.58
CA GLU A 30 14.93 -6.22 5.29
C GLU A 30 14.20 -7.19 4.35
N PHE A 31 13.92 -6.80 3.11
CA PHE A 31 13.02 -7.57 2.25
C PHE A 31 13.57 -7.93 0.87
N CYS A 32 14.65 -7.32 0.41
CA CYS A 32 15.20 -7.63 -0.92
C CYS A 32 16.28 -8.71 -0.80
N VAL A 33 16.14 -9.79 -1.57
CA VAL A 33 17.15 -10.88 -1.64
C VAL A 33 18.27 -10.50 -2.61
N ASP A 34 17.94 -9.77 -3.70
CA ASP A 34 18.88 -9.37 -4.75
C ASP A 34 18.88 -7.85 -5.00
N GLU A 35 19.89 -7.35 -5.74
CA GLU A 35 20.10 -5.92 -6.07
C GLU A 35 19.03 -5.28 -6.98
N THR A 36 17.97 -6.00 -7.32
CA THR A 36 16.97 -5.58 -8.34
C THR A 36 15.94 -4.55 -7.84
N PHE A 37 16.08 -4.06 -6.60
CA PHE A 37 15.22 -3.00 -6.07
C PHE A 37 15.54 -1.64 -6.71
N ASP A 38 14.72 -1.21 -7.67
CA ASP A 38 14.90 0.05 -8.39
C ASP A 38 14.34 1.28 -7.66
N GLY A 39 13.73 1.08 -6.48
CA GLY A 39 13.17 2.14 -5.65
C GLY A 39 11.96 2.86 -6.26
N LYS A 40 11.38 2.34 -7.36
CA LYS A 40 10.21 2.96 -7.98
C LYS A 40 8.94 2.57 -7.25
N MET A 41 8.28 3.59 -6.71
CA MET A 41 7.02 3.48 -6.01
C MET A 41 5.86 3.91 -6.91
N ILE A 42 4.82 3.09 -6.97
CA ILE A 42 3.51 3.55 -7.45
C ILE A 42 2.82 4.31 -6.32
N LYS A 43 2.32 5.50 -6.62
CA LYS A 43 1.65 6.38 -5.67
C LYS A 43 0.16 6.31 -5.94
N ILE A 44 -0.63 5.97 -4.91
CA ILE A 44 -2.06 5.74 -5.05
C ILE A 44 -2.82 6.58 -4.05
N GLN A 45 -3.86 7.27 -4.55
CA GLN A 45 -4.83 7.99 -3.74
C GLN A 45 -6.24 7.58 -4.17
N ILE A 46 -7.01 7.02 -3.23
CA ILE A 46 -8.42 6.66 -3.42
C ILE A 46 -9.23 7.32 -2.30
N LYS A 47 -9.93 8.41 -2.62
CA LYS A 47 -10.54 9.30 -1.62
C LYS A 47 -9.49 9.74 -0.59
N ASP A 48 -9.69 9.38 0.68
CA ASP A 48 -8.80 9.70 1.80
C ASP A 48 -7.74 8.62 2.06
N LEU A 49 -7.76 7.52 1.30
CA LEU A 49 -6.77 6.44 1.42
C LEU A 49 -5.58 6.74 0.49
N ILE A 50 -4.44 7.05 1.10
CA ILE A 50 -3.19 7.39 0.41
C ILE A 50 -2.15 6.33 0.76
N PHE A 51 -1.49 5.75 -0.25
CA PHE A 51 -0.45 4.73 -0.03
C PHE A 51 0.52 4.57 -1.19
N GLY A 52 1.74 4.15 -0.86
CA GLY A 52 2.74 3.74 -1.83
C GLY A 52 2.71 2.24 -2.09
N VAL A 53 3.08 1.82 -3.29
CA VAL A 53 3.26 0.40 -3.65
C VAL A 53 4.64 0.19 -4.24
N TYR A 54 5.36 -0.78 -3.71
CA TYR A 54 6.60 -1.29 -4.26
C TYR A 54 6.39 -2.69 -4.81
N PHE A 55 7.07 -3.00 -5.90
CA PHE A 55 7.15 -4.34 -6.45
C PHE A 55 8.50 -4.95 -6.15
N LEU A 56 8.52 -6.14 -5.56
CA LEU A 56 9.73 -6.89 -5.26
C LEU A 56 9.71 -8.21 -6.01
N LYS A 57 10.72 -8.44 -6.84
CA LYS A 57 10.83 -9.72 -7.55
C LYS A 57 11.31 -10.79 -6.56
N ASP A 58 10.51 -11.83 -6.38
CA ASP A 58 10.80 -12.97 -5.52
C ASP A 58 9.90 -14.15 -5.92
N GLU A 59 10.51 -15.26 -6.34
CA GLU A 59 9.76 -16.43 -6.79
C GLU A 59 9.10 -17.20 -5.65
N GLU A 60 9.77 -17.29 -4.49
CA GLU A 60 9.29 -18.03 -3.32
C GLU A 60 8.13 -17.30 -2.63
N ARG A 61 8.17 -15.96 -2.60
CA ARG A 61 7.16 -15.11 -1.97
C ARG A 61 6.11 -14.61 -2.94
N ASN A 62 6.08 -15.08 -4.18
CA ASN A 62 5.14 -14.62 -5.20
C ASN A 62 3.68 -14.65 -4.70
N GLY A 63 2.98 -13.50 -4.82
CA GLY A 63 1.60 -13.35 -4.34
C GLY A 63 1.46 -12.82 -2.93
N ASN A 64 2.54 -12.82 -2.13
CA ASN A 64 2.55 -12.22 -0.81
C ASN A 64 2.52 -10.69 -0.91
N VAL A 65 1.85 -10.07 0.05
CA VAL A 65 1.82 -8.61 0.16
C VAL A 65 2.17 -8.21 1.58
N LEU A 66 3.27 -7.49 1.79
CA LEU A 66 3.55 -6.94 3.11
C LEU A 66 2.95 -5.55 3.25
N VAL A 67 2.46 -5.25 4.44
CA VAL A 67 1.93 -3.92 4.78
C VAL A 67 2.91 -3.24 5.70
N ILE A 68 3.39 -2.07 5.31
CA ILE A 68 4.27 -1.26 6.15
C ILE A 68 3.56 0.01 6.55
N ARG A 69 3.67 0.31 7.84
CA ARG A 69 3.29 1.59 8.41
C ARG A 69 4.51 2.29 8.96
N THR A 70 4.58 3.59 8.77
CA THR A 70 5.60 4.44 9.36
C THR A 70 5.01 5.26 10.51
N ASP A 71 5.86 5.71 11.41
CA ASP A 71 5.47 6.59 12.52
C ASP A 71 5.15 8.01 12.09
N LYS A 72 5.67 8.43 10.93
CA LYS A 72 5.44 9.74 10.33
C LYS A 72 5.06 9.58 8.87
N MET A 73 4.32 10.56 8.35
CA MET A 73 4.16 10.72 6.92
C MET A 73 5.51 11.10 6.29
N ILE A 74 5.85 10.43 5.19
CA ILE A 74 7.07 10.68 4.42
C ILE A 74 6.68 11.44 3.17
N ASP A 75 7.47 12.46 2.82
CA ASP A 75 7.40 13.08 1.50
C ASP A 75 7.92 12.09 0.46
N CYS A 76 7.02 11.66 -0.40
CA CYS A 76 7.24 10.66 -1.43
C CYS A 76 7.29 11.31 -2.83
N GLY A 77 7.53 12.63 -2.90
CA GLY A 77 7.62 13.42 -4.11
C GLY A 77 6.24 13.81 -4.65
N LYS A 78 6.10 13.95 -5.96
CA LYS A 78 4.85 14.43 -6.58
C LYS A 78 3.97 13.30 -7.15
N ILE A 79 2.66 13.49 -7.17
CA ILE A 79 1.68 12.70 -7.92
C ILE A 79 0.85 13.65 -8.80
N GLU A 80 0.43 13.19 -9.97
CA GLU A 80 -0.50 13.91 -10.83
C GLU A 80 -1.85 13.22 -10.79
N ILE A 81 -2.91 13.97 -10.47
CA ILE A 81 -4.28 13.47 -10.41
C ILE A 81 -5.17 14.49 -11.10
N PHE A 82 -5.87 14.10 -12.17
CA PHE A 82 -6.71 15.00 -12.98
C PHE A 82 -5.96 16.28 -13.41
N GLU A 83 -4.75 16.14 -13.96
CA GLU A 83 -3.87 17.24 -14.40
C GLU A 83 -3.34 18.13 -13.25
N GLU A 84 -3.71 17.84 -12.00
CA GLU A 84 -3.21 18.56 -10.83
C GLU A 84 -2.02 17.84 -10.22
N VAL A 85 -0.88 18.53 -10.18
CA VAL A 85 0.35 18.02 -9.56
C VAL A 85 0.38 18.40 -8.08
N LYS A 86 0.36 17.40 -7.20
CA LYS A 86 0.39 17.56 -5.74
C LYS A 86 1.60 16.86 -5.14
N ASN A 87 2.02 17.34 -3.97
CA ASN A 87 2.93 16.59 -3.11
C ASN A 87 2.21 15.35 -2.58
N PHE A 88 2.88 14.22 -2.63
CA PHE A 88 2.39 12.93 -2.20
C PHE A 88 3.06 12.57 -0.88
N TYR A 89 2.27 12.50 0.18
CA TYR A 89 2.72 12.10 1.51
C TYR A 89 2.03 10.80 1.89
N SER A 90 2.77 9.84 2.41
CA SER A 90 2.20 8.57 2.85
C SER A 90 2.81 8.13 4.17
N ASP A 91 2.03 7.39 4.95
CA ASP A 91 2.49 6.59 6.08
C ASP A 91 2.16 5.09 5.91
N LEU A 92 1.60 4.72 4.74
CA LEU A 92 1.13 3.40 4.39
C LEU A 92 1.76 2.94 3.09
N TYR A 93 2.30 1.72 3.10
CA TYR A 93 2.98 1.14 1.96
C TYR A 93 2.64 -0.34 1.82
N PHE A 94 2.55 -0.80 0.59
CA PHE A 94 2.39 -2.20 0.25
C PHE A 94 3.59 -2.68 -0.55
N LEU A 95 4.14 -3.84 -0.19
CA LEU A 95 5.21 -4.49 -0.93
C LEU A 95 4.62 -5.73 -1.55
N ILE A 96 4.54 -5.74 -2.87
CA ILE A 96 3.95 -6.84 -3.63
C ILE A 96 5.07 -7.69 -4.19
N PHE A 97 5.10 -8.95 -3.78
CA PHE A 97 6.07 -9.92 -4.29
C PHE A 97 5.55 -10.56 -5.57
N TYR A 98 6.42 -10.70 -6.56
CA TYR A 98 6.08 -11.25 -7.87
C TYR A 98 7.21 -12.10 -8.45
N SER A 99 6.88 -13.14 -9.20
CA SER A 99 7.88 -13.96 -9.90
C SER A 99 8.18 -13.47 -11.32
N ASN A 100 7.17 -12.95 -12.01
CA ASN A 100 7.28 -12.39 -13.37
C ASN A 100 6.30 -11.23 -13.61
N GLU A 101 6.46 -10.49 -14.72
CA GLU A 101 5.63 -9.32 -15.03
C GLU A 101 4.12 -9.63 -15.07
N LYS A 102 3.70 -10.81 -15.53
CA LYS A 102 2.28 -11.19 -15.49
C LYS A 102 1.78 -11.24 -14.04
N THR A 103 2.49 -11.97 -13.17
CA THR A 103 2.11 -12.09 -11.75
C THR A 103 2.17 -10.77 -10.99
N LYS A 104 3.06 -9.84 -11.39
CA LYS A 104 3.15 -8.49 -10.81
C LYS A 104 1.84 -7.73 -10.94
N TYR A 105 1.27 -7.68 -12.15
CA TYR A 105 0.01 -7.00 -12.39
C TYR A 105 -1.17 -7.76 -11.78
N GLU A 106 -1.20 -9.08 -11.87
CA GLU A 106 -2.25 -9.89 -11.22
C GLU A 106 -2.30 -9.69 -9.70
N ASN A 107 -1.13 -9.65 -9.04
CA ASN A 107 -1.05 -9.42 -7.59
C ASN A 107 -1.45 -7.99 -7.21
N PHE A 108 -1.11 -7.01 -8.06
CA PHE A 108 -1.53 -5.63 -7.89
C PHE A 108 -3.04 -5.45 -8.03
N GLU A 109 -3.66 -6.05 -9.05
CA GLU A 109 -5.11 -6.04 -9.25
C GLU A 109 -5.84 -6.67 -8.07
N LYS A 110 -5.36 -7.82 -7.58
CA LYS A 110 -5.91 -8.48 -6.38
C LYS A 110 -5.85 -7.58 -5.14
N LEU A 111 -4.77 -6.79 -4.97
CA LEU A 111 -4.68 -5.82 -3.87
C LEU A 111 -5.75 -4.74 -4.00
N LEU A 112 -5.87 -4.13 -5.19
CA LEU A 112 -6.85 -3.08 -5.45
C LEU A 112 -8.29 -3.58 -5.31
N GLU A 113 -8.59 -4.78 -5.80
CA GLU A 113 -9.90 -5.42 -5.66
C GLU A 113 -10.29 -5.59 -4.18
N LYS A 114 -9.36 -6.11 -3.36
CA LYS A 114 -9.59 -6.25 -1.91
C LYS A 114 -9.87 -4.90 -1.24
N ILE A 115 -9.05 -3.89 -1.52
CA ILE A 115 -9.23 -2.53 -0.99
C ILE A 115 -10.58 -1.95 -1.42
N GLY A 116 -10.94 -2.07 -2.70
CA GLY A 116 -12.20 -1.61 -3.26
C GLY A 116 -13.41 -2.28 -2.61
N ASN A 117 -13.39 -3.60 -2.49
CA ASN A 117 -14.45 -4.39 -1.87
C ASN A 117 -14.67 -4.00 -0.40
N ASP A 118 -13.60 -3.77 0.36
CA ASP A 118 -13.70 -3.33 1.75
C ASP A 118 -14.30 -1.93 1.89
N MET A 119 -13.90 -1.00 1.02
CA MET A 119 -14.47 0.35 0.99
C MET A 119 -15.97 0.33 0.63
N LEU A 120 -16.37 -0.50 -0.33
CA LEU A 120 -17.76 -0.70 -0.70
C LEU A 120 -18.59 -1.27 0.46
N LYS A 121 -18.10 -2.33 1.12
CA LYS A 121 -18.76 -2.92 2.30
C LYS A 121 -18.98 -1.88 3.40
N LYS A 122 -17.97 -1.08 3.73
CA LYS A 122 -18.06 0.00 4.74
C LYS A 122 -19.08 1.06 4.35
N SER A 123 -19.10 1.45 3.06
CA SER A 123 -20.06 2.42 2.54
C SER A 123 -21.50 1.91 2.66
N ILE A 124 -21.76 0.65 2.31
CA ILE A 124 -23.09 0.02 2.44
C ILE A 124 -23.51 -0.07 3.92
N GLN A 125 -22.59 -0.43 4.82
CA GLN A 125 -22.86 -0.47 6.26
C GLN A 125 -23.24 0.91 6.81
N LYS A 126 -22.53 1.97 6.42
CA LYS A 126 -22.83 3.35 6.81
C LYS A 126 -24.25 3.75 6.39
N ILE A 127 -24.61 3.54 5.12
CA ILE A 127 -25.96 3.84 4.60
C ILE A 127 -27.05 3.09 5.38
N ARG A 128 -26.84 1.79 5.67
CA ARG A 128 -27.79 0.98 6.46
C ARG A 128 -27.95 1.49 7.90
N SER A 129 -26.87 1.95 8.52
CA SER A 129 -26.92 2.49 9.89
C SER A 129 -27.63 3.83 9.97
N GLU A 130 -27.48 4.68 8.95
CA GLU A 130 -28.15 5.99 8.88
C GLU A 130 -29.66 5.82 8.69
N LYS A 131 -30.10 4.91 7.81
CA LYS A 131 -31.54 4.61 7.63
C LYS A 131 -32.25 4.13 8.90
N ARG A 132 -31.54 3.44 9.81
CA ARG A 132 -32.11 2.97 11.09
C ARG A 132 -32.24 4.06 12.15
N LYS A 133 -31.61 5.22 11.97
CA LYS A 133 -31.75 6.36 12.92
C LYS A 133 -33.02 7.19 12.69
N PHE A 134 -33.71 6.95 11.56
CA PHE A 134 -34.93 7.66 11.17
C PHE A 134 -36.19 6.77 11.24
N LEU A 135 -36.06 5.58 11.85
CA LEU A 135 -37.12 4.63 12.20
C LEU A 135 -37.12 4.49 13.72
#